data_AF-A0A0F9CPF9-F1
#
_entry.id   AF-A0A0F9CPF9-F1
#
_cell.length_a   1.000
_cell.length_b   1.000
_cell.length_c   1.000
_cell.angle_alpha   90.00
_cell.angle_beta   90.00
_cell.angle_gamma   90.00
#
_symmetry.space_group_name_H-M   'P 1'
#
loop_
_entity.id
_entity.type
_entity.pdbx_description
1 polymer ?
#
loop_
_entity_poly.entity_id
_entity_poly.type
_entity_poly.pdbx_seq_one_letter_code
_entity_poly.pdbx_strand_id
1 'polypeptide(L)'
;MGIGVLVAGKEIMLVYLAGGVSGLTVKAAIGWREYVAERLSIAGIEVRDPLRGAEGEQHKLKKLGPTKDDSDDPAMSDKAFFTRDRWDVLTSDVILCNLAGAERVSIGSMFELAFGVIHNKLNVIVLDKSPKDLHDHVFVRESGVVFYNLDEAIDYILSCSGGERKRARRRSSAIHKTGQTASS
;
A
#
# COMPACT_ATOMS: atom_id res chain seq x y z
N MET A 1 33.21 -1.85 25.53
CA MET A 1 32.94 -1.06 24.30
C MET A 1 31.77 -1.71 23.58
N GLY A 2 30.56 -1.20 23.76
CA GLY A 2 29.38 -1.67 23.04
C GLY A 2 29.29 -0.97 21.70
N ILE A 3 29.39 -1.71 20.60
CA ILE A 3 29.20 -1.18 19.25
C ILE A 3 27.69 -0.97 19.10
N GLY A 4 27.24 0.27 19.30
CA GLY A 4 25.88 0.66 18.98
C GLY A 4 25.69 0.53 17.47
N VAL A 5 24.96 -0.49 17.04
CA VAL A 5 24.48 -0.58 15.67
C VAL A 5 23.44 0.53 15.51
N LEU A 6 23.83 1.61 14.84
CA LEU A 6 22.90 2.57 14.27
C LEU A 6 22.07 1.81 13.23
N VAL A 7 20.86 1.42 13.61
CA VAL A 7 19.85 1.01 12.64
C VAL A 7 19.51 2.27 11.86
N ALA A 8 20.01 2.36 10.63
CA ALA A 8 19.59 3.40 9.69
C ALA A 8 18.06 3.31 9.57
N GLY A 9 17.36 4.32 10.11
CA GLY A 9 15.92 4.40 9.98
C GLY A 9 15.55 4.39 8.51
N LYS A 10 14.52 3.63 8.14
CA LYS A 10 13.97 3.66 6.79
C LYS A 10 13.47 5.09 6.52
N GLU A 11 14.17 5.81 5.66
CA GLU A 11 13.90 7.24 5.40
C GLU A 11 12.62 7.47 4.56
N ILE A 12 12.13 6.43 3.88
CA ILE A 12 10.99 6.51 2.96
C ILE A 12 9.92 5.50 3.37
N MET A 13 8.71 6.01 3.63
CA MET A 13 7.53 5.17 3.87
C MET A 13 7.16 4.42 2.59
N LEU A 14 6.92 3.12 2.73
CA LEU A 14 6.51 2.22 1.64
C LEU A 14 5.10 1.69 1.89
N VAL A 15 4.23 1.83 0.90
CA VAL A 15 2.83 1.39 0.95
C VAL A 15 2.61 0.23 -0.02
N TYR A 16 2.07 -0.89 0.46
CA TYR A 16 1.65 -2.00 -0.39
C TYR A 16 0.17 -1.85 -0.80
N LEU A 17 -0.14 -2.08 -2.07
CA LEU A 17 -1.47 -1.89 -2.66
C LEU A 17 -2.25 -3.22 -2.82
N ALA A 18 -2.78 -3.71 -1.70
CA ALA A 18 -3.68 -4.85 -1.66
C ALA A 18 -5.09 -4.49 -2.20
N GLY A 19 -5.83 -5.47 -2.71
CA GLY A 19 -7.22 -5.24 -3.10
C GLY A 19 -7.74 -6.20 -4.16
N GLY A 20 -9.00 -5.99 -4.56
CA GLY A 20 -9.64 -6.80 -5.59
C GLY A 20 -8.85 -6.83 -6.90
N VAL A 21 -8.74 -8.03 -7.49
CA VAL A 21 -8.19 -8.26 -8.83
C VAL A 21 -9.15 -9.16 -9.61
N SER A 22 -9.47 -10.33 -9.06
CA SER A 22 -10.37 -11.29 -9.71
C SER A 22 -11.78 -10.72 -9.95
N GLY A 23 -12.31 -10.90 -11.15
CA GLY A 23 -13.63 -10.40 -11.57
C GLY A 23 -13.59 -8.99 -12.16
N LEU A 24 -12.56 -8.20 -11.87
CA LEU A 24 -12.39 -6.86 -12.41
C LEU A 24 -11.80 -6.88 -13.83
N THR A 25 -12.03 -5.77 -14.54
CA THR A 25 -11.26 -5.46 -15.74
C THR A 25 -9.85 -5.00 -15.35
N VAL A 26 -8.89 -5.16 -16.27
CA VAL A 26 -7.51 -4.68 -16.07
C VAL A 26 -7.49 -3.18 -15.73
N LYS A 27 -8.26 -2.36 -16.47
CA LYS A 27 -8.38 -0.93 -16.20
C LYS A 27 -8.91 -0.63 -14.80
N ALA A 28 -9.90 -1.38 -14.33
CA ALA A 28 -10.45 -1.17 -12.99
C ALA A 28 -9.47 -1.60 -11.90
N ALA A 29 -8.75 -2.71 -12.09
CA ALA A 29 -7.75 -3.17 -11.14
C ALA A 29 -6.53 -2.23 -11.07
N ILE A 30 -6.03 -1.76 -12.21
CA ILE A 30 -4.84 -0.91 -12.28
C ILE A 30 -5.15 0.56 -11.96
N GLY A 31 -6.27 1.08 -12.44
CA GLY A 31 -6.53 2.54 -12.40
C GLY A 31 -6.55 3.15 -11.00
N TRP A 32 -7.09 2.45 -9.99
CA TRP A 32 -7.04 2.98 -8.62
C TRP A 32 -5.64 2.89 -8.01
N ARG A 33 -4.83 1.91 -8.44
CA ARG A 33 -3.45 1.75 -7.96
C ARG A 33 -2.55 2.82 -8.53
N GLU A 34 -2.69 3.12 -9.82
CA GLU A 34 -2.03 4.27 -10.46
C GLU A 34 -2.40 5.59 -9.77
N TYR A 35 -3.70 5.78 -9.50
CA TYR A 35 -4.19 6.96 -8.80
C TYR A 35 -3.56 7.11 -7.39
N VAL A 36 -3.57 6.04 -6.60
CA VAL A 36 -2.92 6.04 -5.28
C VAL A 36 -1.42 6.31 -5.41
N ALA A 37 -0.76 5.67 -6.37
CA ALA A 37 0.67 5.82 -6.58
C ALA A 37 1.05 7.26 -6.90
N GLU A 38 0.31 7.92 -7.80
CA GLU A 38 0.48 9.32 -8.11
C GLU A 38 0.32 10.19 -6.86
N ARG A 39 -0.79 10.03 -6.13
CA ARG A 39 -1.09 10.82 -4.92
C ARG A 39 -0.02 10.70 -3.83
N LEU A 40 0.46 9.48 -3.57
CA LEU A 40 1.46 9.21 -2.53
C LEU A 40 2.87 9.65 -2.96
N SER A 41 3.20 9.53 -4.25
CA SER A 41 4.51 9.93 -4.77
C SER A 41 4.81 11.42 -4.57
N ILE A 42 3.78 12.28 -4.65
CA ILE A 42 3.88 13.73 -4.40
C ILE A 42 4.39 14.02 -2.99
N ALA A 43 4.09 13.15 -2.03
CA ALA A 43 4.56 13.26 -0.64
C ALA A 43 5.93 12.59 -0.40
N GLY A 44 6.53 11.99 -1.42
CA GLY A 44 7.76 11.20 -1.30
C GLY A 44 7.55 9.86 -0.61
N ILE A 45 6.35 9.27 -0.77
CA ILE A 45 6.00 7.94 -0.30
C ILE A 45 6.10 6.98 -1.49
N GLU A 46 6.75 5.85 -1.29
CA GLU A 46 6.85 4.80 -2.30
C GLU A 46 5.69 3.81 -2.20
N VAL A 47 5.40 3.14 -3.32
CA VAL A 47 4.29 2.20 -3.44
C VAL A 47 4.76 0.91 -4.10
N ARG A 48 4.21 -0.21 -3.64
CA ARG A 48 4.34 -1.51 -4.30
C ARG A 48 2.98 -2.02 -4.76
N ASP A 49 2.89 -2.26 -6.06
CA ASP A 49 1.72 -2.85 -6.71
C ASP A 49 1.96 -4.37 -6.93
N PRO A 50 1.06 -5.27 -6.48
CA PRO A 50 1.09 -6.69 -6.84
C PRO A 50 0.96 -6.95 -8.34
N LEU A 51 0.35 -6.04 -9.11
CA LEU A 51 0.19 -6.14 -10.56
C LEU A 51 1.39 -5.61 -11.35
N ARG A 52 2.46 -5.15 -10.67
CA ARG A 52 3.68 -4.71 -11.37
C ARG A 52 4.25 -5.84 -12.23
N GLY A 53 4.74 -5.49 -13.41
CA GLY A 53 5.32 -6.46 -14.35
C GLY A 53 4.30 -7.37 -15.03
N ALA A 54 3.00 -7.25 -14.74
CA ALA A 54 1.93 -7.96 -15.46
C ALA A 54 1.60 -7.31 -16.83
N GLU A 55 2.43 -6.37 -17.28
CA GLU A 55 2.23 -5.43 -18.41
C GLU A 55 2.12 -6.05 -19.81
N GLY A 56 2.31 -7.36 -19.97
CA GLY A 56 2.26 -8.03 -21.28
C GLY A 56 1.18 -9.10 -21.49
N GLU A 57 0.78 -9.80 -20.43
CA GLU A 57 -0.04 -11.03 -20.56
C GLU A 57 -1.45 -10.88 -20.01
N GLN A 58 -1.60 -10.19 -18.88
CA GLN A 58 -2.91 -9.99 -18.23
C GLN A 58 -3.75 -8.91 -18.92
N HIS A 59 -3.12 -7.95 -19.61
CA HIS A 59 -3.78 -6.88 -20.39
C HIS A 59 -4.63 -7.38 -21.55
N LYS A 60 -4.44 -8.64 -21.96
CA LYS A 60 -5.20 -9.28 -23.04
C LYS A 60 -6.50 -9.92 -22.53
N LEU A 61 -6.69 -10.05 -21.21
CA LEU A 61 -7.84 -10.70 -20.61
C LEU A 61 -8.99 -9.71 -20.37
N LYS A 62 -10.22 -10.11 -20.77
CA LYS A 62 -11.44 -9.31 -20.53
C LYS A 62 -11.80 -9.21 -19.03
N LYS A 63 -11.46 -10.23 -18.25
CA LYS A 63 -11.60 -10.27 -16.78
C LYS A 63 -10.42 -11.03 -16.19
N LEU A 64 -9.89 -10.54 -15.07
CA LEU A 64 -8.84 -11.22 -14.33
C LEU A 64 -9.45 -12.33 -13.47
N GLY A 65 -8.74 -13.44 -13.29
CA GLY A 65 -9.19 -14.57 -12.49
C GLY A 65 -8.01 -15.45 -12.08
N PRO A 66 -8.22 -16.38 -11.13
CA PRO A 66 -7.22 -17.38 -10.80
C PRO A 66 -7.13 -18.38 -11.95
N THR A 67 -6.35 -18.06 -12.97
CA THR A 67 -5.88 -19.06 -13.92
C THR A 67 -4.67 -19.71 -13.28
N LYS A 68 -4.70 -21.04 -13.18
CA LYS A 68 -3.46 -21.79 -12.95
C LYS A 68 -2.55 -21.42 -14.11
N ASP A 69 -1.42 -20.78 -13.80
CA ASP A 69 -0.48 -20.44 -14.85
C ASP A 69 0.19 -21.74 -15.31
N ASP A 70 -0.08 -22.13 -16.55
CA ASP A 70 0.59 -23.25 -17.21
C ASP A 70 1.91 -22.79 -17.87
N SER A 71 2.36 -21.56 -17.57
CA SER A 71 3.66 -21.04 -17.94
C SER A 71 4.80 -21.88 -17.37
N ASP A 72 5.75 -22.23 -18.24
CA ASP A 72 7.03 -22.84 -17.83
C ASP A 72 7.99 -21.82 -17.18
N ASP A 73 7.62 -20.53 -17.10
CA ASP A 73 8.42 -19.50 -16.44
C ASP A 73 8.25 -19.57 -14.90
N PRO A 74 9.30 -19.92 -14.14
CA PRO A 74 9.23 -19.97 -12.69
C PRO A 74 8.81 -18.64 -12.05
N ALA A 75 9.09 -17.50 -12.69
CA ALA A 75 8.72 -16.16 -12.21
C ALA A 75 7.21 -15.89 -12.27
N MET A 76 6.48 -16.67 -13.07
CA MET A 76 5.03 -16.60 -13.25
C MET A 76 4.28 -17.72 -12.52
N SER A 77 4.99 -18.54 -11.73
CA SER A 77 4.36 -19.58 -10.92
C SER A 77 3.54 -19.03 -9.76
N ASP A 78 2.53 -19.78 -9.31
CA ASP A 78 1.78 -19.49 -8.07
C ASP A 78 2.71 -19.26 -6.87
N LYS A 79 3.82 -20.01 -6.81
CA LYS A 79 4.83 -19.89 -5.76
C LYS A 79 5.55 -18.54 -5.83
N ALA A 80 5.88 -18.06 -7.03
CA ALA A 80 6.51 -16.76 -7.22
C ALA A 80 5.58 -15.63 -6.82
N PHE A 81 4.33 -15.63 -7.30
CA PHE A 81 3.32 -14.63 -6.91
C PHE A 81 3.13 -14.59 -5.38
N PHE A 82 2.85 -15.73 -4.75
CA PHE A 82 2.67 -15.80 -3.30
C PHE A 82 3.89 -15.31 -2.53
N THR A 83 5.10 -15.76 -2.92
CA THR A 83 6.33 -15.43 -2.19
C THR A 83 6.69 -13.95 -2.35
N ARG A 84 6.50 -13.40 -3.54
CA ARG A 84 6.75 -11.99 -3.86
C ARG A 84 5.78 -11.07 -3.12
N ASP A 85 4.48 -11.33 -3.23
CA ASP A 85 3.44 -10.50 -2.61
C ASP A 85 3.58 -10.53 -1.08
N ARG A 86 3.86 -11.71 -0.50
CA ARG A 86 4.22 -11.83 0.92
C ARG A 86 5.45 -10.99 1.25
N TRP A 87 6.53 -11.09 0.48
CA TRP A 87 7.74 -10.30 0.73
C TRP A 87 7.50 -8.79 0.63
N ASP A 88 6.69 -8.35 -0.33
CA ASP A 88 6.32 -6.95 -0.49
C ASP A 88 5.52 -6.43 0.71
N VAL A 89 4.54 -7.20 1.19
CA VAL A 89 3.79 -6.88 2.41
C VAL A 89 4.73 -6.75 3.61
N LEU A 90 5.63 -7.72 3.81
CA LEU A 90 6.51 -7.74 4.98
C LEU A 90 7.55 -6.60 4.97
N THR A 91 7.94 -6.12 3.79
CA THR A 91 8.91 -5.02 3.63
C THR A 91 8.27 -3.64 3.58
N SER A 92 6.94 -3.57 3.43
CA SER A 92 6.16 -2.32 3.47
C SER A 92 5.89 -1.87 4.90
N ASP A 93 5.60 -0.58 5.08
CA ASP A 93 5.27 0.01 6.39
C ASP A 93 3.75 0.06 6.58
N VAL A 94 3.03 0.30 5.48
CA VAL A 94 1.57 0.40 5.42
C VAL A 94 1.05 -0.56 4.36
N ILE A 95 -0.10 -1.16 4.62
CA ILE A 95 -0.91 -1.87 3.64
C ILE A 95 -2.16 -1.04 3.37
N LEU A 96 -2.32 -0.55 2.15
CA LEU A 96 -3.61 -0.02 1.69
C LEU A 96 -4.34 -1.15 0.97
N CYS A 97 -5.43 -1.63 1.58
CA CYS A 97 -6.27 -2.69 1.04
C CYS A 97 -7.59 -2.14 0.54
N ASN A 98 -7.72 -1.94 -0.77
CA ASN A 98 -8.96 -1.46 -1.38
C ASN A 98 -9.84 -2.63 -1.85
N LEU A 99 -10.94 -2.86 -1.12
CA LEU A 99 -11.93 -3.91 -1.41
C LEU A 99 -13.26 -3.34 -1.91
N ALA A 100 -13.41 -2.01 -1.93
CA ALA A 100 -14.57 -1.35 -2.51
C ALA A 100 -14.74 -1.73 -3.99
N GLY A 101 -15.97 -2.05 -4.38
CA GLY A 101 -16.31 -2.49 -5.74
C GLY A 101 -15.83 -3.91 -6.09
N ALA A 102 -15.34 -4.71 -5.13
CA ALA A 102 -14.92 -6.08 -5.40
C ALA A 102 -16.13 -6.97 -5.78
N GLU A 103 -16.09 -7.59 -6.97
CA GLU A 103 -17.15 -8.50 -7.42
C GLU A 103 -17.11 -9.89 -6.73
N ARG A 104 -15.98 -10.21 -6.09
CA ARG A 104 -15.70 -11.53 -5.47
C ARG A 104 -14.79 -11.36 -4.26
N VAL A 105 -14.78 -12.35 -3.38
CA VAL A 105 -13.82 -12.42 -2.27
C VAL A 105 -12.39 -12.44 -2.81
N SER A 106 -11.62 -11.37 -2.57
CA SER A 106 -10.18 -11.32 -2.81
C SER A 106 -9.41 -12.19 -1.81
N ILE A 107 -9.28 -13.48 -2.10
CA ILE A 107 -8.58 -14.44 -1.23
C ILE A 107 -7.15 -13.97 -0.96
N GLY A 108 -6.42 -13.56 -2.01
CA GLY A 108 -5.05 -13.04 -1.89
C GLY A 108 -4.97 -11.90 -0.87
N SER A 109 -5.87 -10.92 -0.97
CA SER A 109 -5.85 -9.79 -0.05
C SER A 109 -6.25 -10.11 1.39
N MET A 110 -6.98 -11.20 1.62
CA MET A 110 -7.20 -11.67 2.99
C MET A 110 -5.89 -12.19 3.62
N PHE A 111 -5.05 -12.87 2.83
CA PHE A 111 -3.71 -13.26 3.28
C PHE A 111 -2.80 -12.04 3.49
N GLU A 112 -2.84 -11.06 2.58
CA GLU A 112 -2.05 -9.83 2.69
C GLU A 112 -2.40 -9.05 3.98
N LEU A 113 -3.69 -8.88 4.29
CA LEU A 113 -4.14 -8.28 5.55
C LEU A 113 -3.66 -9.06 6.77
N ALA A 114 -3.79 -10.39 6.75
CA ALA A 114 -3.35 -11.25 7.84
C ALA A 114 -1.83 -11.13 8.07
N PHE A 115 -1.02 -11.08 7.01
CA PHE A 115 0.42 -10.83 7.11
C PHE A 115 0.71 -9.46 7.73
N GLY A 116 -0.07 -8.43 7.39
CA GLY A 116 0.01 -7.11 8.01
C GLY A 116 -0.26 -7.14 9.51
N VAL A 117 -1.37 -7.78 9.92
CA VAL A 117 -1.76 -7.89 11.34
C VAL A 117 -0.67 -8.59 12.15
N ILE A 118 -0.23 -9.77 11.72
CA ILE A 118 0.74 -10.57 12.51
C ILE A 118 2.15 -9.93 12.56
N HIS A 119 2.44 -8.96 11.68
CA HIS A 119 3.69 -8.20 11.68
C HIS A 119 3.51 -6.74 12.12
N ASN A 120 2.39 -6.41 12.77
CA ASN A 120 2.09 -5.08 13.31
C ASN A 120 2.26 -3.95 12.28
N LYS A 121 1.86 -4.19 11.03
CA LYS A 121 1.83 -3.17 9.97
C LYS A 121 0.60 -2.27 10.16
N LEU A 122 0.68 -1.03 9.67
CA LEU A 122 -0.51 -0.19 9.58
C LEU A 122 -1.36 -0.67 8.40
N ASN A 123 -2.47 -1.31 8.69
CA ASN A 123 -3.45 -1.69 7.69
C ASN A 123 -4.51 -0.59 7.55
N VAL A 124 -4.67 -0.07 6.34
CA VAL A 124 -5.70 0.90 5.95
C VAL A 124 -6.61 0.21 4.95
N ILE A 125 -7.89 0.11 5.27
CA ILE A 125 -8.84 -0.74 4.55
C ILE A 125 -9.93 0.14 3.96
N VAL A 126 -10.28 -0.07 2.70
CA VAL A 126 -11.39 0.60 2.03
C VAL A 126 -12.48 -0.41 1.71
N LEU A 127 -13.68 -0.18 2.20
CA LEU A 127 -14.88 -1.00 1.98
C LEU A 127 -15.98 -0.17 1.28
N ASP A 128 -16.93 -0.86 0.65
CA ASP A 128 -18.17 -0.23 0.22
C ASP A 128 -19.08 0.01 1.43
N LYS A 129 -19.73 1.18 1.48
CA LYS A 129 -20.78 1.45 2.47
C LYS A 129 -22.09 0.78 2.06
N SER A 130 -22.10 -0.56 2.02
CA SER A 130 -23.20 -1.36 1.50
C SER A 130 -23.38 -2.64 2.32
N PRO A 131 -24.61 -3.05 2.65
CA PRO A 131 -24.87 -4.33 3.31
C PRO A 131 -24.59 -5.54 2.41
N LYS A 132 -24.25 -5.32 1.13
CA LYS A 132 -23.88 -6.36 0.16
C LYS A 132 -22.36 -6.48 -0.03
N ASP A 133 -21.57 -5.68 0.69
CA ASP A 133 -20.12 -5.78 0.63
C ASP A 133 -19.69 -7.18 1.09
N LEU A 134 -18.98 -7.90 0.21
CA LEU A 134 -18.50 -9.26 0.45
C LEU A 134 -17.43 -9.33 1.55
N HIS A 135 -16.81 -8.18 1.84
CA HIS A 135 -15.68 -8.01 2.73
C HIS A 135 -16.04 -7.24 4.01
N ASP A 136 -17.28 -6.80 4.19
CA ASP A 136 -17.76 -6.22 5.45
C ASP A 136 -17.95 -7.31 6.53
N HIS A 137 -16.82 -7.91 6.90
CA HIS A 137 -16.69 -9.04 7.79
C HIS A 137 -15.87 -8.65 9.03
N VAL A 138 -16.17 -9.25 10.18
CA VAL A 138 -15.46 -8.94 11.45
C VAL A 138 -13.94 -9.09 11.34
N PHE A 139 -13.45 -10.17 10.72
CA PHE A 139 -12.00 -10.33 10.48
C PHE A 139 -11.39 -9.21 9.65
N VAL A 140 -12.11 -8.62 8.71
CA VAL A 140 -11.59 -7.49 7.92
C VAL A 140 -11.61 -6.22 8.75
N ARG A 141 -12.74 -5.92 9.43
CA ARG A 141 -12.88 -4.73 10.27
C ARG A 141 -11.87 -4.68 11.42
N GLU A 142 -11.54 -5.82 12.01
CA GLU A 142 -10.55 -5.92 13.09
C GLU A 142 -9.10 -5.96 12.57
N SER A 143 -8.89 -6.08 11.26
CA SER A 143 -7.53 -6.16 10.67
C SER A 143 -6.89 -4.80 10.42
N GLY A 144 -7.58 -3.67 10.60
CA GLY A 144 -7.02 -2.35 10.30
C GLY A 144 -8.00 -1.19 10.49
N VAL A 145 -7.59 0.01 10.09
CA VAL A 145 -8.44 1.20 10.11
C VAL A 145 -9.31 1.21 8.85
N VAL A 146 -10.63 1.16 9.03
CA VAL A 146 -11.61 1.07 7.94
C VAL A 146 -12.08 2.45 7.50
N PHE A 147 -12.07 2.67 6.19
CA PHE A 147 -12.60 3.82 5.48
C PHE A 147 -13.64 3.35 4.45
N TYR A 148 -14.55 4.25 4.08
CA TYR A 148 -15.57 3.99 3.04
C TYR A 148 -15.36 4.85 1.79
N ASN A 149 -14.20 5.47 1.70
CA ASN A 149 -13.79 6.36 0.64
C ASN A 149 -12.27 6.22 0.46
N LEU A 150 -11.81 6.05 -0.79
CA LEU A 150 -10.40 5.86 -1.08
C LEU A 150 -9.57 7.11 -0.81
N ASP A 151 -10.10 8.31 -1.05
CA ASP A 151 -9.39 9.56 -0.78
C ASP A 151 -9.17 9.79 0.71
N GLU A 152 -10.16 9.50 1.56
CA GLU A 152 -10.02 9.59 3.02
C GLU A 152 -8.94 8.62 3.54
N ALA A 153 -8.87 7.41 2.97
CA ALA A 153 -7.82 6.45 3.29
C ALA A 153 -6.43 6.95 2.86
N ILE A 154 -6.31 7.55 1.67
CA ILE A 154 -5.06 8.16 1.19
C ILE A 154 -4.65 9.31 2.13
N ASP A 155 -5.58 10.18 2.50
CA ASP A 155 -5.33 11.33 3.37
C ASP A 155 -4.86 10.88 4.76
N TYR A 156 -5.43 9.79 5.28
CA TYR A 156 -4.96 9.17 6.52
C TYR A 156 -3.50 8.68 6.40
N ILE A 157 -3.16 7.99 5.31
CA ILE A 157 -1.77 7.55 5.05
C ILE A 157 -0.82 8.76 4.96
N LEU A 158 -1.22 9.81 4.24
CA LEU A 158 -0.44 11.05 4.13
C LEU A 158 -0.20 11.69 5.49
N SER A 159 -1.20 11.70 6.38
CA SER A 159 -1.05 12.21 7.75
C SER A 159 -0.02 11.43 8.57
N CYS A 160 0.13 10.13 8.31
CA CYS A 160 1.10 9.26 9.00
C CYS A 160 2.56 9.50 8.56
N SER A 161 2.78 10.06 7.36
CA SER A 161 4.12 10.28 6.79
C SER A 161 4.93 11.42 7.45
N GLY A 162 4.37 12.10 8.46
CA GLY A 162 5.09 13.06 9.29
C GLY A 162 5.30 14.42 8.64
N GLY A 163 4.39 14.87 7.78
CA GLY A 163 4.40 16.20 7.12
C GLY A 163 4.61 17.40 8.04
N GLU A 164 4.35 17.26 9.35
CA GLU A 164 4.63 18.29 10.34
C GLU A 164 6.12 18.42 10.71
N ARG A 165 6.91 17.34 10.64
CA ARG A 165 8.35 17.36 11.03
C ARG A 165 9.21 18.13 10.03
N LYS A 166 8.86 18.15 8.74
CA LYS A 166 9.59 18.91 7.70
C LYS A 166 9.29 20.42 7.75
N ARG A 167 8.07 20.83 8.15
CA ARG A 167 7.71 22.25 8.36
C ARG A 167 8.36 22.84 9.62
N ALA A 168 8.41 22.07 10.71
CA ALA A 168 9.07 22.49 11.95
C ALA A 168 10.59 22.67 11.77
N ARG A 169 11.27 21.71 11.11
CA ARG A 169 12.72 21.80 10.81
C ARG A 169 13.09 22.98 9.90
N ARG A 170 12.25 23.31 8.90
CA ARG A 170 12.46 24.48 8.01
C ARG A 170 12.23 25.82 8.72
N ARG A 171 11.33 25.87 9.71
CA ARG A 171 11.14 27.09 10.53
C ARG A 171 12.29 27.31 11.52
N SER A 172 12.80 26.26 12.17
CA SER A 172 13.96 26.38 13.06
C SER A 172 15.26 26.74 12.34
N SER A 173 15.48 26.25 11.11
CA SER A 173 16.68 26.62 10.33
C SER A 173 16.61 28.04 9.74
N ALA A 174 15.41 28.56 9.48
CA ALA A 174 15.21 29.95 9.05
C ALA A 174 15.43 30.95 10.21
N ILE A 175 14.97 30.62 11.42
CA ILE A 175 15.18 31.46 12.62
C ILE A 175 16.65 31.50 13.05
N HIS A 176 17.40 30.41 12.86
CA HIS A 176 18.83 30.39 13.20
C HIS A 176 19.71 31.19 12.22
N LYS A 177 19.29 31.30 10.95
CA LYS A 177 20.01 32.09 9.93
C LYS A 177 19.80 33.60 10.04
N THR A 178 18.65 34.06 10.53
CA THR A 178 18.38 35.49 10.72
C THR A 178 18.98 36.07 12.01
N GLY A 179 19.39 35.22 12.96
CA GLY A 179 20.04 35.65 14.21
C GLY A 179 21.56 35.87 14.13
N GLN A 180 22.22 35.44 13.05
CA GLN A 180 23.69 35.56 12.90
C GLN A 180 24.15 36.74 12.04
N THR A 181 23.25 37.52 11.44
CA THR A 181 23.60 38.65 10.55
C THR A 181 23.44 40.03 11.19
N ALA A 182 23.25 40.12 12.52
CA ALA A 182 23.14 41.38 13.24
C ALA A 182 24.22 41.49 14.33
N SER A 183 25.49 41.56 13.93
CA SER A 183 26.60 42.07 14.74
C SER A 183 27.85 42.18 13.87
N SER A 184 27.96 43.29 13.14
CA SER A 184 29.21 43.84 12.59
C SER A 184 28.99 45.32 12.33
#